data_AF-A0A3L6FV34-F1
#
_entry.id   AF-A0A3L6FV34-F1
#
_cell.length_a   1.000
_cell.length_b   1.000
_cell.length_c   1.000
_cell.angle_alpha   90.00
_cell.angle_beta   90.00
_cell.angle_gamma   90.00
#
_symmetry.space_group_name_H-M   'P 1'
#
loop_
_entity.id
_entity.type
_entity.pdbx_description
1 polymer ?
#
loop_
_entity_poly.entity_id
_entity_poly.type
_entity_poly.pdbx_seq_one_letter_code
_entity_poly.pdbx_strand_id
1 'polypeptide(L)'
;MWHALLGYWGGTLATSKVMKKYNPKLVYPVQSRGNVANLRDIAMDSLEKFGVGIVDPDKIYEFYNDQRSYLPSVGVDGVKVDVQNVLETLGRGFGGRVAVTRKYQQALEKSIAQNFKTNNLICCMSHNSDSIFSALKSAVARASEDFMPREPTLQTLHIASVAFNSLLLGEIFIPDWDMFHSKHESAEFHGAARALSGGGVYVSDKPGVHDFSVLKKLVLPDGSILRARYAGRPTRDCLFTDPVMDGKSLMKIWNLNNFTGVIGVFNCQGAGQWVWPVKQTAYVPTNINITGQLSPSDVESLEEIAGDDWNGETAVYAFGSLSRLQKHQSLEVSLSTMTCEIYSISPIKIFSEVVQFAPLGLIDMFNSGGALDNISSVADSSATTVHIRCRGPGRFGAYSDTRPELCRVDEHEVEFTLAEDGLLTFYLPPSSSQDNLRHVEIVYKAS
;
A
#
# COMPACT_ATOMS: atom_id res chain seq x y z
N MET A 1 -8.47 -13.79 11.65
CA MET A 1 -7.77 -14.72 12.57
C MET A 1 -6.40 -15.08 12.00
N TRP A 2 -5.36 -15.17 12.82
CA TRP A 2 -4.00 -15.52 12.37
C TRP A 2 -3.66 -16.98 12.71
N HIS A 3 -2.98 -17.69 11.80
CA HIS A 3 -2.35 -18.97 12.08
C HIS A 3 -1.21 -19.26 11.08
N ALA A 4 -0.34 -20.23 11.38
CA ALA A 4 0.66 -20.70 10.40
C ALA A 4 0.04 -21.71 9.42
N LEU A 5 0.60 -21.86 8.22
CA LEU A 5 0.08 -22.74 7.17
C LEU A 5 -0.13 -24.18 7.65
N LEU A 6 0.78 -24.69 8.49
CA LEU A 6 0.72 -26.04 9.04
C LEU A 6 -0.03 -26.13 10.38
N GLY A 7 -0.84 -25.12 10.72
CA GLY A 7 -1.55 -24.99 12.00
C GLY A 7 -0.86 -24.02 12.95
N TYR A 8 0.37 -24.31 13.35
CA TYR A 8 1.25 -23.41 14.11
C TYR A 8 2.70 -23.54 13.61
N TRP A 9 3.66 -22.80 14.19
CA TRP A 9 5.06 -22.78 13.76
C TRP A 9 5.68 -24.18 13.62
N GLY A 10 5.50 -25.05 14.62
CA GLY A 10 5.97 -26.45 14.59
C GLY A 10 5.00 -27.43 13.92
N GLY A 11 3.97 -26.93 13.24
CA GLY A 11 2.89 -27.74 12.67
C GLY A 11 1.90 -28.26 13.72
N THR A 12 1.32 -29.43 13.45
CA THR A 12 0.32 -30.09 14.28
C THR A 12 0.94 -31.19 15.15
N LEU A 13 0.41 -31.41 16.37
CA LEU A 13 0.91 -32.48 17.23
C LEU A 13 0.53 -33.87 16.65
N ALA A 14 1.50 -34.59 16.10
CA ALA A 14 1.27 -35.87 15.42
C ALA A 14 0.69 -36.98 16.33
N THR A 15 0.96 -36.91 17.63
CA THR A 15 0.44 -37.86 18.63
C THR A 15 -0.97 -37.51 19.14
N SER A 16 -1.54 -36.38 18.71
CA SER A 16 -2.87 -35.95 19.16
C SER A 16 -3.96 -36.85 18.62
N LYS A 17 -4.82 -37.37 19.53
CA LYS A 17 -5.99 -38.16 19.17
C LYS A 17 -6.97 -37.38 18.27
N VAL A 18 -7.12 -36.08 18.51
CA VAL A 18 -8.02 -35.21 17.74
C VAL A 18 -7.50 -35.01 16.32
N MET A 19 -6.17 -34.96 16.14
CA MET A 19 -5.54 -34.74 14.84
C MET A 19 -5.45 -36.00 13.99
N LYS A 20 -5.65 -37.20 14.57
CA LYS A 20 -5.49 -38.49 13.89
C LYS A 20 -6.28 -38.58 12.57
N LYS A 21 -7.46 -37.95 12.48
CA LYS A 21 -8.28 -37.94 11.26
C LYS A 21 -7.62 -37.25 10.06
N TYR A 22 -6.64 -36.37 10.29
CA TYR A 22 -5.87 -35.69 9.24
C TYR A 22 -4.51 -36.33 8.97
N ASN A 23 -4.22 -37.48 9.62
CA ASN A 23 -2.98 -38.24 9.44
C ASN A 23 -1.69 -37.39 9.54
N PRO A 24 -1.49 -36.60 10.61
CA PRO A 24 -0.30 -35.78 10.76
C PRO A 24 0.95 -36.64 10.90
N LYS A 25 2.06 -36.18 10.31
CA LYS A 25 3.37 -36.84 10.37
C LYS A 25 4.43 -35.86 10.86
N LEU A 26 5.28 -36.30 11.77
CA LEU A 26 6.47 -35.54 12.14
C LEU A 26 7.51 -35.71 11.03
N VAL A 27 7.91 -34.60 10.42
CA VAL A 27 8.91 -34.54 9.35
C VAL A 27 9.99 -33.53 9.69
N TYR A 28 11.20 -33.73 9.19
CA TYR A 28 12.34 -32.86 9.47
C TYR A 28 12.64 -32.05 8.21
N PRO A 29 12.47 -30.71 8.24
CA PRO A 29 12.89 -29.81 7.19
C PRO A 29 14.29 -30.11 6.68
N VAL A 30 14.49 -29.94 5.37
CA VAL A 30 15.82 -29.96 4.77
C VAL A 30 16.02 -28.65 4.03
N GLN A 31 16.85 -27.77 4.58
CA GLN A 31 17.20 -26.52 3.91
C GLN A 31 18.15 -26.75 2.73
N SER A 32 17.90 -26.05 1.62
CA SER A 32 18.73 -26.12 0.43
C SER A 32 20.06 -25.38 0.64
N ARG A 33 21.10 -25.74 -0.14
CA ARG A 33 22.38 -24.99 -0.14
C ARG A 33 22.20 -23.51 -0.43
N GLY A 34 21.24 -23.16 -1.29
CA GLY A 34 20.92 -21.77 -1.61
C GLY A 34 20.28 -21.03 -0.43
N ASN A 35 19.37 -21.68 0.30
CA ASN A 35 18.75 -21.08 1.49
C ASN A 35 19.79 -20.79 2.57
N VAL A 36 20.63 -21.77 2.90
CA VAL A 36 21.66 -21.62 3.94
C VAL A 36 22.84 -20.73 3.53
N ALA A 37 23.00 -20.43 2.24
CA ALA A 37 24.02 -19.51 1.74
C ALA A 37 23.64 -18.03 1.91
N ASN A 38 22.36 -17.73 2.12
CA ASN A 38 21.89 -16.39 2.45
C ASN A 38 21.95 -16.21 3.98
N LEU A 39 20.78 -16.22 4.62
CA LEU A 39 20.66 -16.10 6.05
C LEU A 39 20.17 -17.39 6.67
N ARG A 40 20.83 -17.79 7.77
CA ARG A 40 20.35 -18.87 8.62
C ARG A 40 19.45 -18.33 9.72
N ASP A 41 18.18 -18.72 9.66
CA ASP A 41 17.15 -18.30 10.59
C ASP A 41 17.01 -19.29 11.77
N ILE A 42 16.90 -18.76 12.99
CA ILE A 42 16.83 -19.57 14.22
C ILE A 42 15.52 -20.37 14.34
N ALA A 43 14.41 -19.85 13.81
CA ALA A 43 13.16 -20.59 13.75
C ALA A 43 13.33 -21.78 12.80
N MET A 44 13.91 -21.58 11.62
CA MET A 44 14.20 -22.68 10.68
C MET A 44 15.14 -23.74 11.28
N ASP A 45 16.21 -23.34 11.96
CA ASP A 45 17.11 -24.27 12.66
C ASP A 45 16.38 -25.06 13.75
N SER A 46 15.45 -24.42 14.45
CA SER A 46 14.60 -25.09 15.45
C SER A 46 13.68 -26.12 14.79
N LEU A 47 13.07 -25.78 13.66
CA LEU A 47 12.21 -26.71 12.92
C LEU A 47 13.01 -27.91 12.37
N GLU A 48 14.23 -27.71 11.86
CA GLU A 48 15.13 -28.79 11.46
C GLU A 48 15.47 -29.74 12.60
N LYS A 49 15.75 -29.18 13.78
CA LYS A 49 16.16 -29.96 14.95
C LYS A 49 15.00 -30.75 15.59
N PHE A 50 13.84 -30.12 15.72
CA PHE A 50 12.71 -30.68 16.47
C PHE A 50 11.63 -31.31 15.59
N GLY A 51 11.67 -31.05 14.28
CA GLY A 51 10.69 -31.52 13.32
C GLY A 51 9.42 -30.64 13.30
N VAL A 52 8.63 -30.87 12.25
CA VAL A 52 7.39 -30.17 11.95
C VAL A 52 6.29 -31.18 11.73
N GLY A 53 5.14 -30.98 12.37
CA GLY A 53 3.97 -31.83 12.19
C GLY A 53 3.16 -31.46 10.96
N ILE A 54 3.46 -32.08 9.82
CA ILE A 54 2.75 -31.84 8.57
C ILE A 54 1.45 -32.65 8.53
N VAL A 55 0.33 -32.01 8.18
CA VAL A 55 -0.93 -32.70 7.88
C VAL A 55 -0.78 -33.41 6.54
N ASP A 56 -1.41 -34.58 6.39
CA ASP A 56 -1.39 -35.28 5.10
C ASP A 56 -1.93 -34.35 3.98
N PRO A 57 -1.19 -34.11 2.89
CA PRO A 57 -1.64 -33.24 1.82
C PRO A 57 -2.98 -33.65 1.19
N ASP A 58 -3.40 -34.91 1.33
CA ASP A 58 -4.73 -35.36 0.87
C ASP A 58 -5.85 -35.10 1.89
N LYS A 59 -5.51 -34.62 3.09
CA LYS A 59 -6.41 -34.28 4.20
C LYS A 59 -6.39 -32.82 4.64
N ILE A 60 -5.58 -32.01 3.98
CA ILE A 60 -5.33 -30.62 4.38
C ILE A 60 -6.55 -29.73 4.17
N TYR A 61 -7.38 -30.00 3.16
CA TYR A 61 -8.63 -29.27 2.98
C TYR A 61 -9.60 -29.51 4.15
N GLU A 62 -9.79 -30.77 4.57
CA GLU A 62 -10.64 -31.07 5.72
C GLU A 62 -10.11 -30.40 6.99
N PHE A 63 -8.79 -30.41 7.21
CA PHE A 63 -8.18 -29.70 8.34
C PHE A 63 -8.51 -28.20 8.33
N TYR A 64 -8.32 -27.55 7.19
CA TYR A 64 -8.60 -26.13 7.04
C TYR A 64 -10.09 -25.79 7.15
N ASN A 65 -10.96 -26.62 6.59
CA ASN A 65 -12.39 -26.42 6.66
C ASN A 65 -12.89 -26.52 8.10
N ASP A 66 -12.44 -27.54 8.84
CA ASP A 66 -12.82 -27.72 10.24
C ASP A 66 -12.32 -26.59 11.12
N GLN A 67 -11.09 -26.09 10.87
CA GLN A 67 -10.54 -24.92 11.56
C GLN A 67 -11.36 -23.63 11.33
N ARG A 68 -12.05 -23.52 10.18
CA ARG A 68 -12.71 -22.28 9.74
C ARG A 68 -14.23 -22.28 9.86
N SER A 69 -14.88 -23.43 9.82
CA SER A 69 -16.34 -23.55 9.72
C SER A 69 -17.14 -22.76 10.77
N TYR A 70 -16.62 -22.61 11.98
CA TYR A 70 -17.27 -21.84 13.04
C TYR A 70 -16.90 -20.35 13.05
N LEU A 71 -15.81 -19.94 12.39
CA LEU A 71 -15.29 -18.57 12.43
C LEU A 71 -16.32 -17.51 11.97
N PRO A 72 -17.06 -17.73 10.86
CA PRO A 72 -18.11 -16.78 10.46
C PRO A 72 -19.21 -16.62 11.50
N SER A 73 -19.56 -17.71 12.22
CA SER A 73 -20.62 -17.68 13.25
C SER A 73 -20.26 -16.81 14.46
N VAL A 74 -18.97 -16.52 14.65
CA VAL A 74 -18.46 -15.64 15.72
C VAL A 74 -17.96 -14.29 15.18
N GLY A 75 -18.33 -13.94 13.95
CA GLY A 75 -18.03 -12.63 13.35
C GLY A 75 -16.61 -12.45 12.82
N VAL A 76 -15.88 -13.55 12.58
CA VAL A 76 -14.59 -13.47 11.87
C VAL A 76 -14.84 -13.49 10.36
N ASP A 77 -14.28 -12.51 9.66
CA ASP A 77 -14.50 -12.33 8.21
C ASP A 77 -13.32 -12.77 7.34
N GLY A 78 -12.24 -13.30 7.91
CA GLY A 78 -11.06 -13.70 7.16
C GLY A 78 -9.88 -14.16 7.99
N VAL A 79 -8.80 -14.52 7.31
CA VAL A 79 -7.57 -15.04 7.94
C VAL A 79 -6.29 -14.47 7.36
N LYS A 80 -5.26 -14.42 8.20
CA LYS A 80 -3.87 -14.20 7.81
C LYS A 80 -3.10 -15.49 8.05
N VAL A 81 -2.46 -16.03 7.01
CA VAL A 81 -1.79 -17.33 7.07
C VAL A 81 -0.30 -17.16 6.87
N ASP A 82 0.46 -17.58 7.86
CA ASP A 82 1.88 -17.33 7.99
C ASP A 82 2.75 -18.56 7.75
N VAL A 83 4.07 -18.38 7.75
CA VAL A 83 5.04 -19.49 7.65
C VAL A 83 4.83 -20.35 6.40
N GLN A 84 4.39 -19.75 5.29
CA GLN A 84 4.06 -20.53 4.08
C GLN A 84 5.30 -21.09 3.39
N ASN A 85 6.42 -20.36 3.43
CA ASN A 85 7.68 -20.76 2.79
C ASN A 85 8.25 -22.07 3.36
N VAL A 86 7.83 -22.51 4.54
CA VAL A 86 8.31 -23.76 5.15
C VAL A 86 8.09 -24.97 4.25
N LEU A 87 7.06 -24.96 3.40
CA LEU A 87 6.77 -26.06 2.47
C LEU A 87 7.90 -26.35 1.48
N GLU A 88 8.73 -25.35 1.15
CA GLU A 88 9.92 -25.54 0.32
C GLU A 88 10.83 -26.65 0.88
N THR A 89 10.92 -26.73 2.20
CA THR A 89 11.81 -27.65 2.94
C THR A 89 11.17 -29.01 3.24
N LEU A 90 9.87 -29.17 2.95
CA LEU A 90 9.06 -30.32 3.38
C LEU A 90 8.61 -31.24 2.24
N GLY A 91 9.13 -31.07 1.03
CA GLY A 91 8.70 -31.84 -0.15
C GLY A 91 9.02 -33.34 -0.12
N ARG A 92 9.93 -33.80 0.75
CA ARG A 92 10.38 -35.21 0.79
C ARG A 92 9.21 -36.12 1.20
N GLY A 93 8.91 -37.11 0.35
CA GLY A 93 7.81 -38.06 0.58
C GLY A 93 6.42 -37.58 0.15
N PHE A 94 6.31 -36.35 -0.39
CA PHE A 94 5.03 -35.74 -0.81
C PHE A 94 5.04 -35.30 -2.27
N GLY A 95 5.88 -35.90 -3.11
CA GLY A 95 5.99 -35.57 -4.54
C GLY A 95 6.85 -34.35 -4.86
N GLY A 96 7.60 -33.83 -3.88
CA GLY A 96 8.47 -32.66 -4.02
C GLY A 96 7.80 -31.34 -3.63
N ARG A 97 8.61 -30.29 -3.48
CA ARG A 97 8.17 -28.97 -2.98
C ARG A 97 7.02 -28.36 -3.79
N VAL A 98 7.07 -28.45 -5.12
CA VAL A 98 6.03 -27.93 -6.01
C VAL A 98 4.68 -28.62 -5.77
N ALA A 99 4.67 -29.94 -5.65
CA ALA A 99 3.45 -30.72 -5.49
C ALA A 99 2.79 -30.47 -4.13
N VAL A 100 3.58 -30.42 -3.05
CA VAL A 100 3.05 -30.16 -1.70
C VAL A 100 2.57 -28.71 -1.55
N THR A 101 3.33 -27.73 -2.04
CA THR A 101 2.93 -26.30 -2.02
C THR A 101 1.62 -26.10 -2.75
N ARG A 102 1.47 -26.70 -3.94
CA ARG A 102 0.22 -26.60 -4.71
C ARG A 102 -0.98 -27.17 -3.95
N LYS A 103 -0.85 -28.36 -3.36
CA LYS A 103 -1.94 -28.98 -2.60
C LYS A 103 -2.37 -28.13 -1.41
N TYR A 104 -1.40 -27.63 -0.65
CA TYR A 104 -1.66 -26.78 0.52
C TYR A 104 -2.28 -25.44 0.13
N GLN A 105 -1.72 -24.75 -0.87
CA GLN A 105 -2.21 -23.46 -1.33
C GLN A 105 -3.64 -23.55 -1.87
N GLN A 106 -3.93 -24.54 -2.73
CA GLN A 106 -5.27 -24.71 -3.30
C GLN A 106 -6.29 -25.15 -2.25
N ALA A 107 -5.90 -25.98 -1.29
CA ALA A 107 -6.77 -26.33 -0.17
C ALA A 107 -7.06 -25.14 0.74
N LEU A 108 -6.07 -24.29 0.99
CA LEU A 108 -6.23 -23.05 1.73
C LEU A 108 -7.27 -22.16 1.03
N GLU A 109 -7.06 -21.83 -0.24
CA GLU A 109 -7.98 -21.00 -1.02
C GLU A 109 -9.39 -21.59 -1.11
N LYS A 110 -9.50 -22.91 -1.31
CA LYS A 110 -10.80 -23.61 -1.31
C LYS A 110 -11.51 -23.47 0.04
N SER A 111 -10.78 -23.56 1.14
CA SER A 111 -11.35 -23.39 2.48
C SER A 111 -11.83 -21.95 2.73
N ILE A 112 -11.16 -20.94 2.17
CA ILE A 112 -11.59 -19.54 2.24
C ILE A 112 -12.90 -19.36 1.49
N ALA A 113 -12.95 -19.78 0.24
CA ALA A 113 -14.14 -19.67 -0.61
C ALA A 113 -15.36 -20.43 -0.03
N GLN A 114 -15.13 -21.51 0.71
CA GLN A 114 -16.19 -22.28 1.35
C GLN A 114 -16.79 -21.59 2.58
N ASN A 115 -15.96 -20.88 3.36
CA ASN A 115 -16.34 -20.45 4.71
C ASN A 115 -16.58 -18.94 4.81
N PHE A 116 -15.95 -18.11 3.98
CA PHE A 116 -16.10 -16.66 4.04
C PHE A 116 -16.83 -16.12 2.81
N LYS A 117 -17.66 -15.09 3.00
CA LYS A 117 -18.37 -14.41 1.91
C LYS A 117 -17.43 -13.67 0.96
N THR A 118 -16.31 -13.19 1.51
CA THR A 118 -15.29 -12.41 0.82
C THR A 118 -13.95 -13.15 0.87
N ASN A 119 -13.08 -12.83 -0.07
CA ASN A 119 -11.76 -13.44 -0.19
C ASN A 119 -10.72 -12.75 0.74
N ASN A 120 -11.03 -12.71 2.04
CA ASN A 120 -10.19 -12.07 3.04
C ASN A 120 -9.08 -13.02 3.51
N LEU A 121 -8.13 -13.29 2.62
CA LEU A 121 -6.92 -14.06 2.90
C LEU A 121 -5.69 -13.19 2.68
N ILE A 122 -4.88 -13.04 3.73
CA ILE A 122 -3.54 -12.47 3.64
C ILE A 122 -2.53 -13.63 3.68
N CYS A 123 -1.79 -13.82 2.60
CA CYS A 123 -0.67 -14.76 2.56
C CYS A 123 0.62 -14.10 3.07
N CYS A 124 1.24 -14.67 4.09
CA CYS A 124 2.46 -14.16 4.69
C CYS A 124 3.58 -15.20 4.53
N MET A 125 4.82 -14.72 4.32
CA MET A 125 5.99 -15.55 4.00
C MET A 125 5.75 -16.45 2.78
N SER A 126 5.17 -15.92 1.70
CA SER A 126 4.73 -16.69 0.52
C SER A 126 5.38 -16.24 -0.81
N HIS A 127 6.58 -15.67 -0.75
CA HIS A 127 7.24 -15.07 -1.93
C HIS A 127 7.96 -16.07 -2.84
N ASN A 128 8.08 -17.33 -2.44
CA ASN A 128 8.71 -18.33 -3.29
C ASN A 128 7.88 -18.58 -4.55
N SER A 129 8.57 -18.95 -5.63
CA SER A 129 7.94 -19.22 -6.92
C SER A 129 6.88 -20.31 -6.85
N ASP A 130 7.04 -21.34 -6.01
CA ASP A 130 6.05 -22.40 -5.88
C ASP A 130 4.70 -21.88 -5.37
N SER A 131 4.72 -20.93 -4.43
CA SER A 131 3.53 -20.32 -3.85
C SER A 131 2.87 -19.38 -4.85
N ILE A 132 3.68 -18.53 -5.48
CA ILE A 132 3.23 -17.61 -6.53
C ILE A 132 2.53 -18.37 -7.67
N PHE A 133 3.18 -19.40 -8.24
CA PHE A 133 2.62 -20.18 -9.35
C PHE A 133 1.54 -21.19 -8.93
N SER A 134 1.33 -21.39 -7.63
CA SER A 134 0.25 -22.25 -7.12
C SER A 134 -1.00 -21.49 -6.71
N ALA A 135 -0.90 -20.17 -6.51
CA ALA A 135 -2.04 -19.33 -6.17
C ALA A 135 -3.03 -19.28 -7.33
N LEU A 136 -4.32 -19.52 -7.04
CA LEU A 136 -5.41 -19.38 -8.01
C LEU A 136 -6.32 -18.22 -7.65
N LYS A 137 -6.52 -18.01 -6.35
CA LYS A 137 -7.46 -17.02 -5.82
C LYS A 137 -6.89 -16.16 -4.71
N SER A 138 -5.75 -16.47 -4.10
CA SER A 138 -5.13 -15.59 -3.10
C SER A 138 -4.97 -14.17 -3.66
N ALA A 139 -5.57 -13.18 -3.00
CA ALA A 139 -5.57 -11.81 -3.49
C ALA A 139 -4.49 -10.94 -2.83
N VAL A 140 -4.16 -11.20 -1.56
CA VAL A 140 -3.22 -10.38 -0.79
C VAL A 140 -2.04 -11.22 -0.36
N ALA A 141 -0.82 -10.71 -0.58
CA ALA A 141 0.40 -11.28 -0.05
C ALA A 141 1.22 -10.18 0.63
N ARG A 142 1.70 -10.41 1.85
CA ARG A 142 2.70 -9.54 2.49
C ARG A 142 3.85 -9.37 1.51
N ALA A 143 4.43 -8.18 1.38
CA ALA A 143 5.52 -7.89 0.43
C ALA A 143 6.82 -7.47 1.13
N SER A 144 6.91 -7.64 2.45
CA SER A 144 8.03 -7.22 3.27
C SER A 144 8.39 -8.28 4.30
N GLU A 145 9.54 -8.05 4.95
CA GLU A 145 9.77 -8.57 6.30
C GLU A 145 8.80 -7.92 7.31
N ASP A 146 8.82 -8.43 8.54
CA ASP A 146 8.04 -7.86 9.64
C ASP A 146 8.43 -6.41 9.92
N PHE A 147 7.43 -5.55 10.09
CA PHE A 147 7.63 -4.24 10.69
C PHE A 147 8.17 -4.40 12.12
N MET A 148 9.40 -3.95 12.34
CA MET A 148 10.09 -4.05 13.63
C MET A 148 10.19 -2.67 14.30
N PRO A 149 9.23 -2.25 15.12
CA PRO A 149 9.18 -0.89 15.67
C PRO A 149 10.36 -0.55 16.59
N ARG A 150 11.07 -1.55 17.11
CA ARG A 150 12.21 -1.34 18.02
C ARG A 150 13.57 -1.35 17.32
N GLU A 151 13.59 -1.49 16.00
CA GLU A 151 14.81 -1.56 15.20
C GLU A 151 14.86 -0.33 14.27
N PRO A 152 15.50 0.79 14.68
CA PRO A 152 15.49 2.03 13.92
C PRO A 152 16.06 1.89 12.50
N THR A 153 17.08 1.05 12.32
CA THR A 153 17.69 0.79 11.01
C THR A 153 16.78 0.04 10.04
N LEU A 154 15.75 -0.65 10.53
CA LEU A 154 14.80 -1.36 9.69
C LEU A 154 13.64 -0.48 9.20
N GLN A 155 13.43 0.71 9.77
CA GLN A 155 12.31 1.58 9.38
C GLN A 155 12.42 2.02 7.92
N THR A 156 13.62 2.46 7.53
CA THR A 156 13.89 2.90 6.16
C THR A 156 14.04 1.72 5.19
N LEU A 157 14.69 0.64 5.62
CA LEU A 157 14.81 -0.60 4.84
C LEU A 157 13.44 -1.16 4.49
N HIS A 158 12.50 -1.19 5.44
CA HIS A 158 11.14 -1.71 5.21
C HIS A 158 10.46 -1.02 4.04
N ILE A 159 10.51 0.32 3.97
CA ILE A 159 9.88 1.10 2.90
C ILE A 159 10.54 0.84 1.55
N ALA A 160 11.87 0.77 1.50
CA ALA A 160 12.57 0.43 0.27
C ALA A 160 12.24 -1.00 -0.17
N SER A 161 12.46 -2.00 0.68
CA SER A 161 12.24 -3.41 0.37
C SER A 161 10.81 -3.70 -0.08
N VAL A 162 9.80 -3.16 0.60
CA VAL A 162 8.41 -3.42 0.24
C VAL A 162 8.02 -2.81 -1.10
N ALA A 163 8.54 -1.62 -1.43
CA ALA A 163 8.32 -1.00 -2.72
C ALA A 163 8.99 -1.81 -3.85
N PHE A 164 10.27 -2.20 -3.68
CA PHE A 164 10.97 -3.04 -4.66
C PHE A 164 10.29 -4.39 -4.87
N ASN A 165 9.88 -5.08 -3.78
CA ASN A 165 9.16 -6.34 -3.88
C ASN A 165 7.80 -6.19 -4.59
N SER A 166 7.17 -5.02 -4.46
CA SER A 166 5.89 -4.71 -5.12
C SER A 166 6.00 -4.59 -6.64
N LEU A 167 7.21 -4.47 -7.23
CA LEU A 167 7.40 -4.55 -8.69
C LEU A 167 6.96 -5.88 -9.27
N LEU A 168 7.31 -6.99 -8.60
CA LEU A 168 6.89 -8.33 -9.02
C LEU A 168 5.56 -8.73 -8.38
N LEU A 169 5.45 -8.56 -7.06
CA LEU A 169 4.26 -9.03 -6.34
C LEU A 169 3.02 -8.26 -6.75
N GLY A 170 3.14 -6.96 -7.07
CA GLY A 170 2.01 -6.12 -7.50
C GLY A 170 1.41 -6.48 -8.85
N GLU A 171 2.06 -7.34 -9.65
CA GLU A 171 1.50 -7.89 -10.90
C GLU A 171 0.59 -9.10 -10.63
N ILE A 172 0.64 -9.67 -9.42
CA ILE A 172 0.04 -10.97 -9.10
C ILE A 172 -0.92 -10.86 -7.91
N PHE A 173 -0.55 -10.06 -6.91
CA PHE A 173 -1.27 -9.84 -5.67
C PHE A 173 -1.46 -8.35 -5.43
N ILE A 174 -2.37 -8.02 -4.51
CA ILE A 174 -2.36 -6.77 -3.78
C ILE A 174 -1.26 -6.88 -2.72
N PRO A 175 -0.17 -6.09 -2.81
CA PRO A 175 0.91 -6.17 -1.83
C PRO A 175 0.43 -5.66 -0.46
N ASP A 176 0.56 -6.49 0.56
CA ASP A 176 0.41 -6.08 1.96
C ASP A 176 1.74 -5.52 2.46
N TRP A 177 1.75 -4.21 2.75
CA TRP A 177 2.95 -3.49 3.19
C TRP A 177 3.24 -3.62 4.68
N ASP A 178 2.57 -4.56 5.33
CA ASP A 178 2.58 -4.83 6.76
C ASP A 178 1.99 -3.69 7.61
N MET A 179 1.70 -4.05 8.85
CA MET A 179 1.28 -3.16 9.91
C MET A 179 2.33 -2.09 10.23
N PHE A 180 1.89 -1.02 10.88
CA PHE A 180 2.77 -0.02 11.49
C PHE A 180 2.16 0.49 12.80
N HIS A 181 2.95 1.25 13.56
CA HIS A 181 2.46 1.97 14.74
C HIS A 181 2.18 3.42 14.37
N SER A 182 0.94 3.85 14.57
CA SER A 182 0.53 5.25 14.40
C SER A 182 1.14 6.18 15.45
N LYS A 183 1.40 5.67 16.67
CA LYS A 183 2.12 6.40 17.71
C LYS A 183 3.56 5.92 17.79
N HIS A 184 4.39 6.45 16.90
CA HIS A 184 5.80 6.12 16.79
C HIS A 184 6.60 7.28 16.17
N GLU A 185 7.91 7.36 16.40
CA GLU A 185 8.76 8.40 15.79
C GLU A 185 8.78 8.33 14.25
N SER A 186 8.61 7.13 13.69
CA SER A 186 8.52 6.88 12.24
C SER A 186 7.08 6.83 11.71
N ALA A 187 6.08 7.25 12.49
CA ALA A 187 4.67 7.06 12.13
C ALA A 187 4.23 7.83 10.88
N GLU A 188 4.63 9.10 10.74
CA GLU A 188 4.34 9.90 9.53
C GLU A 188 5.01 9.27 8.30
N PHE A 189 6.27 8.84 8.43
CA PHE A 189 7.05 8.17 7.37
C PHE A 189 6.36 6.88 6.89
N HIS A 190 5.94 6.03 7.82
CA HIS A 190 5.24 4.79 7.49
C HIS A 190 3.80 5.00 7.02
N GLY A 191 3.09 5.97 7.60
CA GLY A 191 1.73 6.32 7.19
C GLY A 191 1.71 6.80 5.74
N ALA A 192 2.55 7.77 5.41
CA ALA A 192 2.73 8.28 4.07
C ALA A 192 3.02 7.17 3.05
N ALA A 193 3.91 6.23 3.39
CA ALA A 193 4.20 5.07 2.53
C ALA A 193 2.98 4.16 2.31
N ARG A 194 2.15 3.92 3.34
CA ARG A 194 0.94 3.08 3.20
C ARG A 194 -0.10 3.74 2.30
N ALA A 195 -0.19 5.07 2.28
CA ALA A 195 -1.07 5.79 1.36
C ALA A 195 -0.73 5.52 -0.12
N LEU A 196 0.54 5.25 -0.43
CA LEU A 196 1.05 4.94 -1.77
C LEU A 196 0.94 3.46 -2.13
N SER A 197 0.72 2.57 -1.16
CA SER A 197 0.87 1.13 -1.34
C SER A 197 -0.11 0.52 -2.35
N GLY A 198 -1.31 1.10 -2.49
CA GLY A 198 -2.44 0.46 -3.16
C GLY A 198 -3.02 -0.75 -2.42
N GLY A 199 -2.49 -1.05 -1.22
CA GLY A 199 -2.88 -2.17 -0.37
C GLY A 199 -3.79 -1.76 0.78
N GLY A 200 -3.92 -2.66 1.75
CA GLY A 200 -4.59 -2.38 3.01
C GLY A 200 -3.71 -1.58 3.98
N VAL A 201 -4.34 -0.89 4.93
CA VAL A 201 -3.66 -0.19 6.02
C VAL A 201 -3.97 -0.91 7.33
N TYR A 202 -2.94 -1.42 7.99
CA TYR A 202 -3.06 -2.14 9.26
C TYR A 202 -2.29 -1.40 10.35
N VAL A 203 -2.95 -1.13 11.48
CA VAL A 203 -2.32 -0.54 12.66
C VAL A 203 -2.16 -1.59 13.74
N SER A 204 -1.00 -1.66 14.37
CA SER A 204 -0.70 -2.62 15.44
C SER A 204 -0.43 -1.95 16.78
N ASP A 205 -0.81 -0.68 16.91
CA ASP A 205 -0.78 0.05 18.17
C ASP A 205 -1.53 -0.72 19.27
N LYS A 206 -1.06 -0.55 20.50
CA LYS A 206 -1.84 -1.00 21.65
C LYS A 206 -3.22 -0.32 21.63
N PRO A 207 -4.34 -1.06 21.85
CA PRO A 207 -5.66 -0.45 21.92
C PRO A 207 -5.71 0.76 22.85
N GLY A 208 -6.28 1.86 22.36
CA GLY A 208 -6.35 3.15 23.08
C GLY A 208 -5.10 4.03 22.99
N VAL A 209 -4.04 3.61 22.29
CA VAL A 209 -2.75 4.33 22.21
C VAL A 209 -2.48 4.94 20.82
N HIS A 210 -3.46 4.89 19.93
CA HIS A 210 -3.35 5.40 18.56
C HIS A 210 -3.07 6.91 18.49
N ASP A 211 -2.35 7.33 17.45
CA ASP A 211 -2.23 8.72 17.07
C ASP A 211 -3.22 9.08 15.94
N PHE A 212 -4.32 9.72 16.31
CA PHE A 212 -5.34 10.12 15.35
C PHE A 212 -4.89 11.24 14.40
N SER A 213 -3.80 11.97 14.70
CA SER A 213 -3.28 12.99 13.78
C SER A 213 -2.71 12.35 12.51
N VAL A 214 -2.04 11.20 12.63
CA VAL A 214 -1.55 10.40 11.50
C VAL A 214 -2.70 9.65 10.83
N LEU A 215 -3.57 9.00 11.62
CA LEU A 215 -4.65 8.16 11.06
C LEU A 215 -5.68 8.96 10.25
N LYS A 216 -5.98 10.19 10.65
CA LYS A 216 -6.92 11.06 9.91
C LYS A 216 -6.37 11.54 8.56
N LYS A 217 -5.07 11.36 8.28
CA LYS A 217 -4.48 11.58 6.94
C LYS A 217 -4.56 10.35 6.03
N LEU A 218 -5.01 9.20 6.56
CA LEU A 218 -5.08 7.91 5.86
C LEU A 218 -6.51 7.38 5.70
N VAL A 219 -7.34 7.58 6.72
CA VAL A 219 -8.63 6.90 6.87
C VAL A 219 -9.74 7.94 6.97
N LEU A 220 -10.79 7.76 6.15
CA LEU A 220 -12.00 8.56 6.20
C LEU A 220 -12.84 8.21 7.45
N PRO A 221 -13.76 9.09 7.89
CA PRO A 221 -14.59 8.83 9.07
C PRO A 221 -15.43 7.53 9.01
N ASP A 222 -15.72 7.03 7.81
CA ASP A 222 -16.43 5.76 7.59
C ASP A 222 -15.52 4.51 7.68
N GLY A 223 -14.23 4.69 7.97
CA GLY A 223 -13.24 3.63 8.08
C GLY A 223 -12.62 3.20 6.75
N SER A 224 -13.07 3.76 5.63
CA SER A 224 -12.47 3.50 4.32
C SER A 224 -11.20 4.31 4.09
N ILE A 225 -10.37 3.87 3.16
CA ILE A 225 -9.12 4.56 2.78
C ILE A 225 -9.23 5.16 1.38
N LEU A 226 -8.40 6.17 1.11
CA LEU A 226 -8.18 6.71 -0.23
C LEU A 226 -7.15 5.85 -0.96
N ARG A 227 -7.54 4.63 -1.32
CA ARG A 227 -6.64 3.64 -1.95
C ARG A 227 -6.35 4.01 -3.40
N ALA A 228 -5.07 4.05 -3.77
CA ALA A 228 -4.65 4.19 -5.16
C ALA A 228 -4.96 2.93 -6.00
N ARG A 229 -4.91 3.04 -7.33
CA ARG A 229 -5.32 2.00 -8.30
C ARG A 229 -4.33 0.85 -8.42
N TYR A 230 -3.03 1.16 -8.43
CA TYR A 230 -1.97 0.18 -8.66
C TYR A 230 -1.29 -0.22 -7.35
N ALA A 231 -0.35 -1.15 -7.41
CA ALA A 231 0.62 -1.35 -6.34
C ALA A 231 1.63 -0.18 -6.34
N GLY A 232 1.99 0.33 -5.16
CA GLY A 232 3.05 1.33 -5.04
C GLY A 232 4.39 0.77 -5.51
N ARG A 233 5.10 1.51 -6.36
CA ARG A 233 6.35 1.05 -6.98
C ARG A 233 7.43 2.11 -6.94
N PRO A 234 8.72 1.73 -6.93
CA PRO A 234 9.80 2.66 -7.16
C PRO A 234 9.60 3.39 -8.50
N THR A 235 9.93 4.67 -8.54
CA THR A 235 10.08 5.37 -9.83
C THR A 235 11.25 4.77 -10.60
N ARG A 236 11.23 4.92 -11.93
CA ARG A 236 12.21 4.27 -12.80
C ARG A 236 13.66 4.66 -12.51
N ASP A 237 13.90 5.90 -12.08
CA ASP A 237 15.23 6.38 -11.71
C ASP A 237 15.74 5.79 -10.38
N CYS A 238 14.88 5.23 -9.53
CA CYS A 238 15.27 4.53 -8.30
C CYS A 238 15.65 3.05 -8.53
N LEU A 239 15.34 2.44 -9.68
CA LEU A 239 15.47 0.98 -9.87
C LEU A 239 16.89 0.43 -9.73
N PHE A 240 17.89 1.26 -10.06
CA PHE A 240 19.30 0.87 -10.04
C PHE A 240 20.14 1.74 -9.08
N THR A 241 19.49 2.39 -8.12
CA THR A 241 20.16 3.13 -7.05
C THR A 241 20.03 2.40 -5.72
N ASP A 242 20.87 2.76 -4.76
CA ASP A 242 20.80 2.22 -3.40
C ASP A 242 20.25 3.31 -2.46
N PRO A 243 18.91 3.44 -2.33
CA PRO A 243 18.29 4.50 -1.56
C PRO A 243 18.45 4.35 -0.04
N VAL A 244 19.12 3.29 0.42
CA VAL A 244 19.23 2.96 1.85
C VAL A 244 20.66 3.05 2.41
N MET A 245 21.69 3.05 1.55
CA MET A 245 23.08 3.06 2.00
C MET A 245 24.04 3.97 1.21
N ASP A 246 23.70 4.47 0.03
CA ASP A 246 24.68 5.21 -0.80
C ASP A 246 24.97 6.65 -0.35
N GLY A 247 24.23 7.15 0.64
CA GLY A 247 24.35 8.48 1.20
C GLY A 247 23.93 9.62 0.26
N LYS A 248 23.30 9.33 -0.89
CA LYS A 248 22.97 10.34 -1.91
C LYS A 248 21.63 10.15 -2.62
N SER A 249 21.02 8.98 -2.56
CA SER A 249 19.78 8.68 -3.29
C SER A 249 18.56 8.77 -2.39
N LEU A 250 17.49 9.39 -2.90
CA LEU A 250 16.14 9.31 -2.33
C LEU A 250 15.41 8.11 -2.90
N MET A 251 14.49 7.54 -2.11
CA MET A 251 13.52 6.58 -2.58
C MET A 251 12.27 7.33 -3.03
N LYS A 252 11.89 7.20 -4.30
CA LYS A 252 10.62 7.74 -4.81
C LYS A 252 9.69 6.58 -5.11
N ILE A 253 8.44 6.69 -4.63
CA ILE A 253 7.40 5.68 -4.80
C ILE A 253 6.21 6.36 -5.46
N TRP A 254 5.75 5.84 -6.60
CA TRP A 254 4.60 6.38 -7.30
C TRP A 254 3.41 5.41 -7.29
N ASN A 255 2.22 5.99 -7.47
CA ASN A 255 0.98 5.29 -7.75
C ASN A 255 0.01 6.22 -8.51
N LEU A 256 -1.13 5.69 -8.94
CA LEU A 256 -2.14 6.41 -9.74
C LEU A 256 -3.52 6.33 -9.08
N ASN A 257 -4.25 7.44 -9.05
CA ASN A 257 -5.66 7.52 -8.71
C ASN A 257 -6.51 7.65 -9.99
N ASN A 258 -7.81 7.89 -9.86
CA ASN A 258 -8.68 8.05 -11.02
C ASN A 258 -8.36 9.32 -11.83
N PHE A 259 -7.90 10.39 -11.18
CA PHE A 259 -7.67 11.70 -11.81
C PHE A 259 -6.36 12.38 -11.42
N THR A 260 -5.55 11.77 -10.54
CA THR A 260 -4.22 12.28 -10.16
C THR A 260 -3.22 11.14 -10.07
N GLY A 261 -1.95 11.42 -10.27
CA GLY A 261 -0.85 10.62 -9.74
C GLY A 261 -0.54 11.00 -8.29
N VAL A 262 0.14 10.12 -7.58
CA VAL A 262 0.71 10.40 -6.26
C VAL A 262 2.13 9.89 -6.21
N ILE A 263 3.06 10.71 -5.73
CA ILE A 263 4.47 10.35 -5.52
C ILE A 263 4.81 10.64 -4.07
N GLY A 264 5.41 9.68 -3.37
CA GLY A 264 6.12 9.95 -2.14
C GLY A 264 7.62 9.91 -2.34
N VAL A 265 8.30 10.91 -1.81
CA VAL A 265 9.75 11.00 -1.79
C VAL A 265 10.20 10.77 -0.35
N PHE A 266 11.09 9.79 -0.15
CA PHE A 266 11.53 9.34 1.17
C PHE A 266 13.06 9.34 1.22
N ASN A 267 13.62 9.90 2.29
CA ASN A 267 15.02 9.68 2.61
C ASN A 267 15.15 8.39 3.44
N CYS A 268 15.45 7.29 2.75
CA CYS A 268 15.58 5.96 3.32
C CYS A 268 17.02 5.59 3.75
N GLN A 269 17.95 6.55 3.79
CA GLN A 269 19.33 6.26 4.19
C GLN A 269 19.43 5.78 5.63
N GLY A 270 20.55 5.13 5.97
CA GLY A 270 20.83 4.71 7.35
C GLY A 270 20.39 3.28 7.68
N ALA A 271 20.01 2.47 6.69
CA ALA A 271 19.64 1.07 6.94
C ALA A 271 20.84 0.20 7.38
N GLY A 272 22.04 0.53 6.90
CA GLY A 272 23.26 -0.21 7.21
C GLY A 272 23.46 -1.51 6.42
N GLN A 273 22.38 -2.11 5.91
CA GLN A 273 22.39 -3.35 5.12
C GLN A 273 21.02 -3.59 4.46
N TRP A 274 21.01 -4.35 3.35
CA TRP A 274 19.78 -4.90 2.76
C TRP A 274 19.33 -6.22 3.42
N VAL A 275 20.24 -6.92 4.09
CA VAL A 275 20.01 -8.25 4.66
C VAL A 275 20.23 -8.20 6.16
N TRP A 276 19.20 -8.52 6.95
CA TRP A 276 19.29 -8.68 8.41
C TRP A 276 19.38 -10.16 8.76
N PRO A 277 20.07 -10.61 9.85
CA PRO A 277 21.13 -9.99 10.61
C PRO A 277 22.53 -10.42 10.15
N VAL A 278 23.37 -9.47 9.74
CA VAL A 278 24.82 -9.69 9.63
C VAL A 278 25.50 -9.18 10.91
N LYS A 279 26.47 -9.94 11.44
CA LYS A 279 27.18 -9.66 12.71
C LYS A 279 28.00 -8.36 12.73
N GLN A 280 28.11 -7.64 11.61
CA GLN A 280 28.79 -6.36 11.50
C GLN A 280 27.97 -5.42 10.61
N THR A 281 27.23 -4.51 11.24
CA THR A 281 26.70 -3.33 10.57
C THR A 281 27.82 -2.32 10.40
N ALA A 282 28.16 -1.97 9.17
CA ALA A 282 28.98 -0.79 8.92
C ALA A 282 28.27 0.44 9.51
N TYR A 283 29.03 1.39 10.06
CA TYR A 283 28.47 2.67 10.49
C TYR A 283 27.92 3.39 9.25
N VAL A 284 26.60 3.59 9.18
CA VAL A 284 25.98 4.44 8.17
C VAL A 284 25.47 5.69 8.86
N PRO A 285 25.84 6.90 8.40
CA PRO A 285 25.34 8.12 8.99
C PRO A 285 23.81 8.16 8.92
N THR A 286 23.15 8.35 10.06
CA THR A 286 21.69 8.38 10.19
C THR A 286 21.09 9.77 10.09
N ASN A 287 21.94 10.80 9.91
CA ASN A 287 21.53 12.20 9.82
C ASN A 287 22.12 12.80 8.54
N ILE A 288 21.63 12.38 7.40
CA ILE A 288 22.04 12.89 6.08
C ILE A 288 20.88 13.71 5.51
N ASN A 289 21.18 14.92 5.04
CA ASN A 289 20.25 15.66 4.20
C ASN A 289 20.58 15.34 2.73
N ILE A 290 19.59 14.84 1.99
CA ILE A 290 19.74 14.54 0.57
C ILE A 290 18.83 15.46 -0.22
N THR A 291 19.40 16.03 -1.27
CA THR A 291 18.67 16.78 -2.29
C THR A 291 18.54 15.93 -3.54
N GLY A 292 17.32 15.76 -4.02
CA GLY A 292 16.98 15.05 -5.25
C GLY A 292 16.03 15.85 -6.12
N GLN A 293 15.56 15.21 -7.19
CA GLN A 293 14.64 15.82 -8.15
C GLN A 293 13.36 14.98 -8.26
N LEU A 294 12.22 15.66 -8.33
CA LEU A 294 10.92 15.07 -8.61
C LEU A 294 10.36 15.69 -9.90
N SER A 295 9.80 14.85 -10.76
CA SER A 295 9.14 15.28 -11.99
C SER A 295 7.76 14.63 -12.11
N PRO A 296 6.76 15.28 -12.73
CA PRO A 296 5.49 14.63 -13.02
C PRO A 296 5.65 13.32 -13.82
N SER A 297 6.69 13.22 -14.66
CA SER A 297 7.00 11.99 -15.40
C SER A 297 7.48 10.82 -14.55
N ASP A 298 7.70 11.02 -13.25
CA ASP A 298 7.97 9.92 -12.31
C ASP A 298 6.72 9.05 -12.06
N VAL A 299 5.52 9.54 -12.40
CA VAL A 299 4.29 8.73 -12.49
C VAL A 299 4.24 8.09 -13.88
N GLU A 300 4.68 6.84 -14.00
CA GLU A 300 4.82 6.15 -15.30
C GLU A 300 3.50 6.02 -16.10
N SER A 301 2.36 6.03 -15.40
CA SER A 301 1.02 5.87 -16.00
C SER A 301 0.19 7.18 -15.99
N LEU A 302 0.82 8.36 -15.94
CA LEU A 302 0.10 9.63 -15.84
C LEU A 302 -0.81 9.91 -17.05
N GLU A 303 -0.39 9.50 -18.24
CA GLU A 303 -1.14 9.68 -19.48
C GLU A 303 -2.49 8.97 -19.49
N GLU A 304 -2.66 7.90 -18.70
CA GLU A 304 -3.93 7.18 -18.59
C GLU A 304 -5.08 8.05 -18.06
N ILE A 305 -4.76 9.13 -17.32
CA ILE A 305 -5.74 10.00 -16.66
C ILE A 305 -5.73 11.44 -17.21
N ALA A 306 -4.70 11.78 -17.99
CA ALA A 306 -4.50 13.11 -18.53
C ALA A 306 -5.49 13.45 -19.66
N GLY A 307 -5.89 12.46 -20.46
CA GLY A 307 -6.73 12.64 -21.63
C GLY A 307 -5.93 13.04 -22.88
N ASP A 308 -6.52 12.83 -24.06
CA ASP A 308 -5.81 12.90 -25.34
C ASP A 308 -5.31 14.31 -25.70
N ASP A 309 -6.02 15.35 -25.25
CA ASP A 309 -5.68 16.76 -25.55
C ASP A 309 -4.74 17.40 -24.51
N TRP A 310 -4.16 16.60 -23.61
CA TRP A 310 -3.29 17.11 -22.57
C TRP A 310 -1.94 17.60 -23.13
N ASN A 311 -1.61 18.86 -22.85
CA ASN A 311 -0.39 19.52 -23.33
C ASN A 311 0.87 19.23 -22.47
N GLY A 312 0.75 18.39 -21.44
CA GLY A 312 1.85 18.08 -20.52
C GLY A 312 1.90 18.91 -19.23
N GLU A 313 1.02 19.90 -19.04
CA GLU A 313 1.00 20.71 -17.82
C GLU A 313 0.36 20.01 -16.63
N THR A 314 0.98 20.12 -15.47
CA THR A 314 0.48 19.55 -14.21
C THR A 314 0.44 20.58 -13.11
N ALA A 315 -0.55 20.43 -12.25
CA ALA A 315 -0.57 20.99 -10.91
C ALA A 315 0.09 19.97 -9.97
N VAL A 316 1.17 20.39 -9.30
CA VAL A 316 1.93 19.58 -8.35
C VAL A 316 1.75 20.16 -6.97
N TYR A 317 1.04 19.44 -6.12
CA TYR A 317 0.71 19.86 -4.76
C TYR A 317 1.49 19.05 -3.73
N ALA A 318 2.14 19.74 -2.80
CA ALA A 318 2.71 19.15 -1.59
C ALA A 318 2.29 19.98 -0.38
N PHE A 319 1.60 19.36 0.59
CA PHE A 319 1.06 19.93 1.84
C PHE A 319 1.33 21.44 2.07
N GLY A 320 0.53 22.29 1.42
CA GLY A 320 0.57 23.75 1.58
C GLY A 320 1.29 24.53 0.48
N SER A 321 1.85 23.86 -0.54
CA SER A 321 2.53 24.45 -1.69
C SER A 321 1.98 23.88 -2.99
N LEU A 322 1.69 24.75 -3.96
CA LEU A 322 1.26 24.39 -5.30
C LEU A 322 2.25 24.92 -6.33
N SER A 323 2.68 24.04 -7.24
CA SER A 323 3.53 24.40 -8.37
C SER A 323 2.88 23.97 -9.68
N ARG A 324 3.11 24.74 -10.75
CA ARG A 324 2.81 24.29 -12.11
C ARG A 324 4.08 23.76 -12.75
N LEU A 325 4.05 22.54 -13.26
CA LEU A 325 5.19 21.92 -13.92
C LEU A 325 4.77 21.30 -15.25
N GLN A 326 5.62 21.47 -16.26
CA GLN A 326 5.57 20.64 -17.45
C GLN A 326 5.95 19.20 -17.10
N LYS A 327 5.41 18.21 -17.82
CA LYS A 327 5.55 16.79 -17.52
C LYS A 327 6.99 16.34 -17.21
N HIS A 328 7.97 16.87 -17.94
CA HIS A 328 9.39 16.53 -17.81
C HIS A 328 10.22 17.59 -17.06
N GLN A 329 9.57 18.64 -16.57
CA GLN A 329 10.20 19.59 -15.68
C GLN A 329 10.38 18.96 -14.30
N SER A 330 11.43 19.34 -13.60
CA SER A 330 11.73 18.84 -12.26
C SER A 330 11.65 19.96 -11.22
N LEU A 331 11.31 19.57 -10.00
CA LEU A 331 11.41 20.37 -8.78
C LEU A 331 12.40 19.72 -7.82
N GLU A 332 13.13 20.56 -7.09
CA GLU A 332 14.11 20.12 -6.10
C GLU A 332 13.42 19.70 -4.80
N VAL A 333 13.83 18.56 -4.25
CA VAL A 333 13.31 18.03 -2.98
C VAL A 333 14.49 17.76 -2.05
N SER A 334 14.48 18.37 -0.86
CA SER A 334 15.54 18.20 0.14
C SER A 334 14.97 17.60 1.43
N LEU A 335 15.46 16.43 1.82
CA LEU A 335 14.95 15.66 2.96
C LEU A 335 16.08 15.19 3.87
N SER A 336 15.89 15.37 5.17
CA SER A 336 16.70 14.68 6.18
C SER A 336 16.29 13.22 6.30
N THR A 337 17.20 12.37 6.78
CA THR A 337 16.94 10.94 7.01
C THR A 337 15.66 10.71 7.82
N MET A 338 14.88 9.70 7.43
CA MET A 338 13.57 9.36 8.04
C MET A 338 12.50 10.46 7.92
N THR A 339 12.64 11.36 6.94
CA THR A 339 11.57 12.28 6.54
C THR A 339 11.08 11.96 5.13
N CYS A 340 9.86 12.40 4.83
CA CYS A 340 9.24 12.20 3.54
C CYS A 340 8.32 13.37 3.18
N GLU A 341 8.06 13.51 1.88
CA GLU A 341 7.10 14.44 1.33
C GLU A 341 6.22 13.72 0.30
N ILE A 342 4.93 14.04 0.26
CA ILE A 342 3.98 13.45 -0.68
C ILE A 342 3.48 14.54 -1.63
N TYR A 343 3.49 14.20 -2.92
CA TYR A 343 3.09 15.06 -4.02
C TYR A 343 1.87 14.47 -4.71
N SER A 344 0.82 15.27 -4.85
CA SER A 344 -0.30 14.98 -5.76
C SER A 344 -0.01 15.60 -7.11
N ILE A 345 -0.01 14.78 -8.16
CA ILE A 345 0.31 15.17 -9.55
C ILE A 345 -0.99 15.16 -10.34
N SER A 346 -1.57 16.33 -10.60
CA SER A 346 -2.85 16.45 -11.30
C SER A 346 -2.68 17.08 -12.69
N PRO A 347 -3.00 16.36 -13.78
CA PRO A 347 -2.99 16.96 -15.12
C PRO A 347 -3.92 18.17 -15.21
N ILE A 348 -3.38 19.29 -15.68
CA ILE A 348 -4.17 20.50 -15.94
C ILE A 348 -4.92 20.31 -17.26
N LYS A 349 -6.25 20.42 -17.20
CA LYS A 349 -7.14 20.31 -18.35
C LYS A 349 -7.77 21.65 -18.65
N ILE A 350 -8.06 21.88 -19.93
CA ILE A 350 -8.81 23.06 -20.37
C ILE A 350 -10.27 22.65 -20.50
N PHE A 351 -11.13 23.24 -19.67
CA PHE A 351 -12.57 23.05 -19.74
C PHE A 351 -13.21 24.19 -20.51
N SER A 352 -14.05 23.82 -21.48
CA SER A 352 -14.81 24.75 -22.31
C SER A 352 -13.95 25.81 -23.00
N GLU A 353 -12.73 25.42 -23.41
CA GLU A 353 -11.72 26.26 -24.08
C GLU A 353 -11.19 27.47 -23.28
N VAL A 354 -11.65 27.68 -22.05
CA VAL A 354 -11.37 28.91 -21.30
C VAL A 354 -10.72 28.66 -19.94
N VAL A 355 -11.12 27.60 -19.22
CA VAL A 355 -10.73 27.41 -17.81
C VAL A 355 -9.66 26.33 -17.68
N GLN A 356 -8.47 26.68 -17.20
CA GLN A 356 -7.45 25.68 -16.83
C GLN A 356 -7.69 25.21 -15.41
N PHE A 357 -7.93 23.91 -15.26
CA PHE A 357 -8.33 23.32 -13.99
C PHE A 357 -7.70 21.96 -13.77
N ALA A 358 -7.31 21.68 -12.52
CA ALA A 358 -6.84 20.35 -12.11
C ALA A 358 -7.34 20.03 -10.68
N PRO A 359 -8.16 18.99 -10.49
CA PRO A 359 -8.63 18.62 -9.16
C PRO A 359 -7.48 18.01 -8.33
N LEU A 360 -7.37 18.36 -7.05
CA LEU A 360 -6.39 17.75 -6.13
C LEU A 360 -7.07 16.78 -5.16
N GLY A 361 -8.31 17.05 -4.73
CA GLY A 361 -9.06 16.21 -3.80
C GLY A 361 -8.97 16.71 -2.36
N LEU A 362 -8.89 15.80 -1.38
CA LEU A 362 -8.81 16.16 0.05
C LEU A 362 -7.36 16.48 0.44
N ILE A 363 -6.98 17.75 0.43
CA ILE A 363 -5.56 18.17 0.48
C ILE A 363 -4.87 18.01 1.83
N ASP A 364 -5.60 17.58 2.86
CA ASP A 364 -5.04 17.22 4.17
C ASP A 364 -4.77 15.71 4.32
N MET A 365 -5.10 14.91 3.30
CA MET A 365 -4.85 13.47 3.25
C MET A 365 -3.54 13.18 2.52
N PHE A 366 -2.83 12.11 2.90
CA PHE A 366 -1.60 11.71 2.20
C PHE A 366 -1.87 11.39 0.73
N ASN A 367 -2.92 10.62 0.42
CA ASN A 367 -3.34 10.36 -0.94
C ASN A 367 -4.57 11.22 -1.31
N SER A 368 -4.34 12.52 -1.47
CA SER A 368 -5.39 13.53 -1.68
C SER A 368 -6.36 13.19 -2.81
N GLY A 369 -5.82 12.89 -3.99
CA GLY A 369 -6.62 12.63 -5.19
C GLY A 369 -7.34 11.29 -5.20
N GLY A 370 -7.05 10.40 -4.24
CA GLY A 370 -7.82 9.17 -4.04
C GLY A 370 -9.26 9.43 -3.57
N ALA A 371 -9.59 10.66 -3.18
CA ALA A 371 -10.95 11.08 -2.86
C ALA A 371 -11.82 11.36 -4.10
N LEU A 372 -11.21 11.57 -5.27
CA LEU A 372 -11.92 11.96 -6.49
C LEU A 372 -12.58 10.74 -7.16
N ASP A 373 -13.90 10.78 -7.28
CA ASP A 373 -14.72 9.72 -7.88
C ASP A 373 -15.08 10.02 -9.34
N ASN A 374 -15.45 11.26 -9.65
CA ASN A 374 -15.82 11.69 -11.00
C ASN A 374 -15.50 13.19 -11.21
N ILE A 375 -15.16 13.57 -12.44
CA ILE A 375 -15.10 14.95 -12.91
C ILE A 375 -15.77 15.08 -14.27
N SER A 376 -16.58 16.12 -14.44
CA SER A 376 -17.18 16.50 -15.71
C SER A 376 -17.35 18.01 -15.78
N SER A 377 -17.68 18.54 -16.95
CA SER A 377 -17.96 19.96 -17.14
C SER A 377 -19.16 20.16 -18.04
N VAL A 378 -19.90 21.23 -17.78
CA VAL A 378 -20.97 21.72 -18.66
C VAL A 378 -20.68 23.18 -18.97
N ALA A 379 -20.69 23.53 -20.25
CA ALA A 379 -20.68 24.93 -20.68
C ALA A 379 -22.01 25.30 -21.34
N ASP A 380 -22.51 26.47 -21.00
CA ASP A 380 -23.55 27.16 -21.73
C ASP A 380 -23.07 28.55 -22.15
N SER A 381 -23.94 29.34 -22.78
CA SER A 381 -23.59 30.70 -23.24
C SER A 381 -23.26 31.69 -22.11
N SER A 382 -23.51 31.33 -20.85
CA SER A 382 -23.40 32.21 -19.69
C SER A 382 -22.31 31.80 -18.70
N ALA A 383 -22.00 30.50 -18.60
CA ALA A 383 -21.04 29.98 -17.65
C ALA A 383 -20.45 28.63 -18.07
N THR A 384 -19.27 28.34 -17.52
CA THR A 384 -18.68 27.00 -17.47
C THR A 384 -18.77 26.48 -16.04
N THR A 385 -19.36 25.31 -15.85
CA THR A 385 -19.46 24.65 -14.54
C THR A 385 -18.66 23.36 -14.54
N VAL A 386 -17.74 23.22 -13.59
CA VAL A 386 -17.02 21.98 -13.32
C VAL A 386 -17.74 21.22 -12.20
N HIS A 387 -18.15 20.00 -12.49
CA HIS A 387 -18.83 19.09 -11.57
C HIS A 387 -17.86 18.01 -11.10
N ILE A 388 -17.75 17.83 -9.78
CA ILE A 388 -16.85 16.85 -9.17
C ILE A 388 -17.63 16.02 -8.16
N ARG A 389 -17.44 14.70 -8.19
CA ARG A 389 -17.85 13.81 -7.10
C ARG A 389 -16.63 13.47 -6.25
N CYS A 390 -16.72 13.70 -4.96
CA CYS A 390 -15.61 13.49 -4.02
C CYS A 390 -16.07 12.69 -2.79
N ARG A 391 -15.17 11.87 -2.23
CA ARG A 391 -15.42 11.04 -1.05
C ARG A 391 -14.91 11.73 0.21
N GLY A 392 -15.73 11.69 1.27
CA GLY A 392 -15.32 12.10 2.61
C GLY A 392 -15.30 13.63 2.85
N PRO A 393 -15.28 14.05 4.12
CA PRO A 393 -15.19 15.45 4.50
C PRO A 393 -13.74 15.94 4.59
N GLY A 394 -13.56 17.26 4.57
CA GLY A 394 -12.26 17.89 4.76
C GLY A 394 -12.04 19.08 3.84
N ARG A 395 -10.82 19.63 3.85
CA ARG A 395 -10.44 20.70 2.94
C ARG A 395 -10.24 20.13 1.54
N PHE A 396 -11.07 20.57 0.59
CA PHE A 396 -10.92 20.28 -0.82
C PHE A 396 -9.95 21.27 -1.46
N GLY A 397 -9.15 20.78 -2.41
CA GLY A 397 -8.26 21.59 -3.22
C GLY A 397 -8.37 21.29 -4.70
N ALA A 398 -8.12 22.31 -5.51
CA ALA A 398 -7.90 22.22 -6.94
C ALA A 398 -6.96 23.33 -7.41
N TYR A 399 -6.31 23.14 -8.55
CA TYR A 399 -5.72 24.23 -9.31
C TYR A 399 -6.78 24.88 -10.20
N SER A 400 -6.80 26.21 -10.25
CA SER A 400 -7.65 27.02 -11.12
C SER A 400 -6.89 28.26 -11.55
N ASP A 401 -6.78 28.51 -12.87
CA ASP A 401 -6.18 29.75 -13.39
C ASP A 401 -7.11 30.96 -13.30
N THR A 402 -8.40 30.69 -13.30
CA THR A 402 -9.47 31.69 -13.28
C THR A 402 -10.15 31.68 -11.91
N ARG A 403 -10.60 32.85 -11.43
CA ARG A 403 -11.39 32.93 -10.20
C ARG A 403 -12.82 32.44 -10.44
N PRO A 404 -13.33 31.43 -9.71
CA PRO A 404 -14.73 31.05 -9.78
C PRO A 404 -15.65 32.21 -9.38
N GLU A 405 -16.86 32.26 -9.95
CA GLU A 405 -17.93 33.14 -9.47
C GLU A 405 -18.47 32.61 -8.14
N LEU A 406 -18.70 31.30 -8.05
CA LEU A 406 -19.12 30.63 -6.82
C LEU A 406 -18.70 29.15 -6.81
N CYS A 407 -18.67 28.57 -5.61
CA CYS A 407 -18.52 27.14 -5.38
C CYS A 407 -19.71 26.62 -4.58
N ARG A 408 -20.23 25.43 -4.90
CA ARG A 408 -21.28 24.74 -4.15
C ARG A 408 -20.86 23.35 -3.74
N VAL A 409 -21.37 22.90 -2.60
CA VAL A 409 -21.31 21.51 -2.15
C VAL A 409 -22.72 21.04 -1.83
N ASP A 410 -23.19 20.04 -2.55
CA ASP A 410 -24.57 19.52 -2.52
C ASP A 410 -25.60 20.66 -2.58
N GLU A 411 -25.51 21.48 -3.63
CA GLU A 411 -26.42 22.62 -3.92
C GLU A 411 -26.29 23.81 -2.95
N HIS A 412 -25.46 23.74 -1.91
CA HIS A 412 -25.24 24.83 -0.97
C HIS A 412 -23.96 25.59 -1.31
N GLU A 413 -24.05 26.92 -1.42
CA GLU A 413 -22.90 27.78 -1.62
C GLU A 413 -21.92 27.69 -0.44
N VAL A 414 -20.62 27.66 -0.76
CA VAL A 414 -19.54 27.61 0.23
C VAL A 414 -18.54 28.73 -0.01
N GLU A 415 -18.01 29.26 1.08
CA GLU A 415 -16.87 30.18 1.01
C GLU A 415 -15.64 29.45 0.50
N PHE A 416 -14.98 30.06 -0.48
CA PHE A 416 -13.75 29.55 -1.07
C PHE A 416 -12.65 30.60 -1.07
N THR A 417 -11.42 30.12 -1.13
CA THR A 417 -10.22 30.96 -1.32
C THR A 417 -9.51 30.54 -2.59
N LEU A 418 -8.94 31.51 -3.30
CA LEU A 418 -8.05 31.27 -4.44
C LEU A 418 -6.74 32.02 -4.15
N ALA A 419 -5.66 31.28 -3.98
CA ALA A 419 -4.33 31.85 -3.77
C ALA A 419 -3.69 32.30 -5.09
N GLU A 420 -2.62 33.10 -5.01
CA GLU A 420 -1.91 33.65 -6.18
C GLU A 420 -1.28 32.57 -7.08
N ASP A 421 -0.94 31.42 -6.50
CA ASP A 421 -0.43 30.24 -7.22
C ASP A 421 -1.54 29.42 -7.93
N GLY A 422 -2.80 29.85 -7.81
CA GLY A 422 -3.96 29.19 -8.40
C GLY A 422 -4.56 28.10 -7.52
N LEU A 423 -4.14 27.95 -6.25
CA LEU A 423 -4.74 26.99 -5.33
C LEU A 423 -6.14 27.45 -4.88
N LEU A 424 -7.18 26.81 -5.41
CA LEU A 424 -8.56 26.93 -5.00
C LEU A 424 -8.83 25.99 -3.83
N THR A 425 -9.35 26.50 -2.70
CA THR A 425 -9.75 25.67 -1.56
C THR A 425 -11.08 26.07 -0.94
N PHE A 426 -11.81 25.08 -0.43
CA PHE A 426 -13.03 25.23 0.37
C PHE A 426 -13.26 23.95 1.19
N TYR A 427 -14.21 23.98 2.12
CA TYR A 427 -14.48 22.85 3.01
C TYR A 427 -15.62 21.97 2.50
N LEU A 428 -15.42 20.65 2.50
CA LEU A 428 -16.45 19.64 2.30
C LEU A 428 -16.99 19.21 3.67
N PRO A 429 -18.27 19.46 3.98
CA PRO A 429 -18.86 18.99 5.23
C PRO A 429 -18.89 17.44 5.31
N PRO A 430 -19.21 16.86 6.48
CA PRO A 430 -19.63 15.48 6.58
C PRO A 430 -20.87 15.22 5.71
N SER A 431 -20.88 14.11 4.96
CA SER A 431 -22.08 13.69 4.23
C SER A 431 -23.06 12.98 5.16
N SER A 432 -24.36 13.09 4.86
CA SER A 432 -25.40 12.24 5.44
C SER A 432 -25.89 11.17 4.44
N SER A 433 -25.36 11.17 3.22
CA SER A 433 -25.73 10.23 2.16
C SER A 433 -25.18 8.83 2.43
N GLN A 434 -25.90 7.81 1.97
CA GLN A 434 -25.49 6.40 2.13
C GLN A 434 -24.23 6.06 1.33
N ASP A 435 -23.91 6.82 0.27
CA ASP A 435 -22.73 6.61 -0.59
C ASP A 435 -21.49 7.39 -0.12
N ASN A 436 -21.62 8.25 0.91
CA ASN A 436 -20.57 9.15 1.41
C ASN A 436 -19.91 10.04 0.34
N LEU A 437 -20.59 10.26 -0.79
CA LEU A 437 -20.13 11.13 -1.87
C LEU A 437 -20.70 12.55 -1.70
N ARG A 438 -19.87 13.53 -2.02
CA ARG A 438 -20.21 14.96 -2.10
C ARG A 438 -20.23 15.37 -3.56
N HIS A 439 -21.24 16.15 -3.95
CA HIS A 439 -21.31 16.79 -5.25
C HIS A 439 -20.78 18.22 -5.13
N VAL A 440 -19.71 18.51 -5.86
CA VAL A 440 -19.06 19.82 -5.88
C VAL A 440 -19.33 20.47 -7.23
N GLU A 441 -19.75 21.72 -7.21
CA GLU A 441 -19.95 22.54 -8.41
C GLU A 441 -19.07 23.79 -8.31
N ILE A 442 -18.28 24.06 -9.34
CA ILE A 442 -17.43 25.25 -9.43
C ILE A 442 -17.85 25.99 -10.70
N VAL A 443 -18.43 27.18 -10.53
CA VAL A 443 -19.03 27.96 -11.62
C VAL A 443 -18.11 29.10 -12.01
N TYR A 444 -17.82 29.20 -13.30
CA TYR A 444 -17.03 30.25 -13.92
C TYR A 444 -17.91 31.03 -14.88
N LYS A 445 -17.99 32.34 -14.71
CA LYS A 445 -18.76 33.20 -15.59
C LYS A 445 -18.11 33.27 -16.97
N ALA A 446 -18.90 33.22 -18.04
CA ALA A 446 -18.41 33.49 -19.38
C ALA A 446 -17.84 34.91 -19.45
N SER A 447 -16.60 35.03 -19.95
CA SER A 447 -15.87 36.29 -20.12
C SER A 447 -16.45 37.17 -21.21
#